data_AF-A0A1X3DHZ8-F1
#
_entry.id   AF-A0A1X3DHZ8-F1
#
_cell.length_a   1.000
_cell.length_b   1.000
_cell.length_c   1.000
_cell.angle_alpha   90.00
_cell.angle_beta   90.00
_cell.angle_gamma   90.00
#
_symmetry.space_group_name_H-M   'P 1'
#
loop_
_entity.id
_entity.type
_entity.pdbx_description
1 polymer ?
#
loop_
_entity_poly.entity_id
_entity_poly.type
_entity_poly.pdbx_seq_one_letter_code
_entity_poly.pdbx_strand_id
1 'polypeptide(L)'
;MLHFEALSRIGKNTAKTLNVSAWAAELTDMLAANGVAAQIHIGFKPTLLVSLPDNGKPKMENLWSTVTEAGLENWITTNKLKYYGANGEYGGCIRIEPEAATLGHSDISIDIAASTAK
;
A
#
# COMPACT_ATOMS: atom_id res chain seq x y z
N MET A 1 17.47 3.01 -12.26
CA MET A 1 16.84 3.88 -11.25
C MET A 1 15.77 4.83 -11.81
N LEU A 2 15.62 5.01 -13.14
CA LEU A 2 14.64 5.96 -13.72
C LEU A 2 13.21 5.41 -13.89
N HIS A 3 13.01 4.09 -14.02
CA HIS A 3 11.67 3.53 -14.21
C HIS A 3 10.81 3.56 -12.95
N PHE A 4 11.41 3.41 -11.77
CA PHE A 4 10.65 3.34 -10.53
C PHE A 4 10.12 4.72 -10.09
N GLU A 5 10.90 5.78 -10.27
CA GLU A 5 10.43 7.16 -10.03
C GLU A 5 9.28 7.54 -10.96
N ALA A 6 9.35 7.15 -12.24
CA ALA A 6 8.28 7.40 -13.20
C ALA A 6 6.99 6.67 -12.81
N LEU A 7 7.08 5.40 -12.40
CA LEU A 7 5.93 4.60 -11.95
C LEU A 7 5.34 5.13 -10.63
N SER A 8 6.18 5.54 -9.68
CA SER A 8 5.74 6.18 -8.43
C SER A 8 5.00 7.48 -8.72
N ARG A 9 5.53 8.34 -9.60
CA ARG A 9 4.90 9.61 -9.97
C ARG A 9 3.56 9.40 -10.70
N ILE A 10 3.47 8.41 -11.58
CA ILE A 10 2.22 8.02 -12.24
C ILE A 10 1.22 7.50 -11.21
N GLY A 11 1.63 6.64 -10.28
CA GLY A 11 0.78 6.11 -9.21
C GLY A 11 0.20 7.22 -8.31
N LYS A 12 1.03 8.17 -7.88
CA LYS A 12 0.62 9.32 -7.04
C LYS A 12 -0.44 10.21 -7.72
N ASN A 13 -0.24 10.53 -8.99
CA ASN A 13 -1.18 11.36 -9.75
C ASN A 13 -2.49 10.60 -10.01
N THR A 14 -2.39 9.31 -10.32
CA THR A 14 -3.55 8.46 -10.60
C THR A 14 -4.43 8.28 -9.36
N ALA A 15 -3.84 8.13 -8.16
CA ALA A 15 -4.58 8.05 -6.90
C ALA A 15 -5.45 9.29 -6.63
N LYS A 16 -4.89 10.48 -6.89
CA LYS A 16 -5.62 11.76 -6.76
C LYS A 16 -6.75 11.93 -7.78
N THR A 17 -6.63 11.31 -8.96
CA THR A 17 -7.62 11.41 -10.04
C THR A 17 -8.72 10.36 -9.97
N LEU A 18 -8.45 9.17 -9.40
CA LEU A 18 -9.37 8.03 -9.43
C LEU A 18 -10.06 7.72 -8.09
N ASN A 19 -10.21 8.73 -7.23
CA ASN A 19 -10.92 8.60 -5.95
C ASN A 19 -10.33 7.48 -5.06
N VAL A 20 -9.02 7.22 -5.17
CA VAL A 20 -8.31 6.33 -4.25
C VAL A 20 -8.13 7.08 -2.92
N SER A 21 -8.17 6.38 -1.78
CA SER A 21 -7.94 7.02 -0.48
C SER A 21 -6.63 7.82 -0.49
N ALA A 22 -6.68 9.07 0.01
CA ALA A 22 -5.55 9.99 0.00
C ALA A 22 -4.30 9.39 0.69
N TRP A 23 -4.52 8.56 1.72
CA TRP A 23 -3.46 7.85 2.42
C TRP A 23 -2.70 6.85 1.54
N ALA A 24 -3.28 6.36 0.44
CA ALA A 24 -2.56 5.44 -0.47
C ALA A 24 -1.34 6.11 -1.10
N ALA A 25 -1.48 7.38 -1.49
CA ALA A 25 -0.37 8.16 -2.04
C ALA A 25 0.69 8.42 -0.96
N GLU A 26 0.28 8.84 0.24
CA GLU A 26 1.18 9.09 1.36
C GLU A 26 1.93 7.83 1.80
N LEU A 27 1.24 6.69 1.83
CA LEU A 27 1.84 5.40 2.14
C LEU A 27 2.85 4.97 1.07
N THR A 28 2.52 5.16 -0.20
CA THR A 28 3.44 4.87 -1.32
C THR A 28 4.71 5.72 -1.19
N ASP A 29 4.58 7.00 -0.81
CA ASP A 29 5.69 7.92 -0.62
C ASP A 29 6.57 7.51 0.56
N MET A 30 5.94 7.10 1.66
CA MET A 30 6.61 6.58 2.84
C MET A 30 7.42 5.32 2.50
N LEU A 31 6.83 4.36 1.78
CA LEU A 31 7.54 3.15 1.37
C LEU A 31 8.72 3.46 0.44
N ALA A 32 8.51 4.34 -0.55
CA ALA A 32 9.56 4.73 -1.49
C ALA A 32 10.74 5.43 -0.80
N ALA A 33 10.48 6.29 0.19
CA ALA A 33 11.52 6.96 0.97
C ALA A 33 12.39 5.97 1.77
N ASN A 34 11.85 4.80 2.09
CA ASN A 34 12.56 3.71 2.78
C ASN A 34 13.10 2.64 1.80
N GLY A 35 13.15 2.93 0.50
CA GLY A 35 13.68 2.00 -0.51
C GLY A 35 12.75 0.84 -0.85
N VAL A 36 11.50 0.85 -0.36
CA VAL A 36 10.49 -0.15 -0.69
C VAL A 36 9.72 0.29 -1.92
N ALA A 37 9.93 -0.46 -2.98
CA ALA A 37 9.27 -0.28 -4.26
C ALA A 37 7.77 -0.62 -4.15
N ALA A 38 6.88 0.33 -4.42
CA ALA A 38 5.43 0.10 -4.42
C ALA A 38 4.70 0.82 -5.57
N GLN A 39 3.60 0.22 -6.04
CA GLN A 39 2.75 0.78 -7.09
C GLN A 39 1.27 0.59 -6.75
N ILE A 40 0.46 1.62 -6.98
CA ILE A 40 -1.00 1.54 -6.80
C ILE A 40 -1.63 0.88 -8.02
N HIS A 41 -2.34 -0.23 -7.79
CA HIS A 41 -3.27 -0.83 -8.72
C HIS A 41 -4.70 -0.41 -8.40
N ILE A 42 -5.46 -0.07 -9.45
CA ILE A 42 -6.84 0.40 -9.33
C ILE A 42 -7.74 -0.70 -9.88
N GLY A 43 -8.20 -1.54 -8.95
CA GLY A 43 -9.20 -2.56 -9.19
C GLY A 43 -10.50 -2.25 -8.41
N PHE A 44 -11.27 -3.29 -8.08
CA PHE A 44 -12.48 -3.14 -7.27
C PHE A 44 -12.18 -2.54 -5.89
N LYS A 45 -11.01 -2.89 -5.34
CA LYS A 45 -10.42 -2.26 -4.16
C LYS A 45 -9.03 -1.75 -4.52
N PRO A 46 -8.69 -0.49 -4.22
CA PRO A 46 -7.33 -0.01 -4.44
C PRO A 46 -6.32 -0.88 -3.71
N THR A 47 -5.32 -1.35 -4.44
CA THR A 47 -4.30 -2.24 -3.91
C THR A 47 -2.91 -1.66 -4.14
N LEU A 48 -2.13 -1.53 -3.09
CA LEU A 48 -0.72 -1.18 -3.14
C LEU A 48 0.10 -2.45 -3.35
N LEU A 49 0.66 -2.61 -4.54
CA LEU A 49 1.54 -3.71 -4.89
C LEU A 49 2.96 -3.36 -4.47
N VAL A 50 3.50 -4.10 -3.49
CA VAL A 50 4.84 -3.91 -2.93
C VAL A 50 5.79 -4.95 -3.51
N SER A 51 6.88 -4.49 -4.13
CA SER A 51 7.98 -5.37 -4.55
C SER A 51 8.76 -5.83 -3.32
N LEU A 52 8.88 -7.15 -3.16
CA LEU A 52 9.72 -7.72 -2.12
C LEU A 52 11.21 -7.64 -2.54
N PRO A 53 12.14 -7.65 -1.56
CA PRO A 53 13.56 -7.78 -1.85
C PRO A 53 13.88 -9.02 -2.69
N ASP A 54 15.03 -9.00 -3.38
CA ASP A 54 15.49 -10.13 -4.18
C ASP A 54 15.54 -11.42 -3.33
N ASN A 55 14.93 -12.50 -3.82
CA ASN A 55 14.70 -13.79 -3.14
C ASN A 55 13.57 -13.82 -2.10
N GLY A 56 12.86 -12.72 -1.88
CA GLY A 56 11.66 -12.69 -1.05
C GLY A 56 10.53 -13.50 -1.67
N LYS A 57 10.06 -14.54 -0.96
CA LYS A 57 8.85 -15.27 -1.37
C LYS A 57 7.61 -14.38 -1.19
N PRO A 58 6.63 -14.41 -2.11
CA PRO A 58 5.38 -13.64 -2.02
C PRO A 58 4.44 -14.25 -0.96
N LYS A 59 4.87 -14.19 0.30
CA LYS A 59 4.13 -14.67 1.47
C LYS A 59 3.85 -13.50 2.40
N MET A 60 2.76 -13.62 3.16
CA MET A 60 2.33 -12.56 4.09
C MET A 60 3.43 -12.15 5.07
N GLU A 61 4.19 -13.11 5.61
CA GLU A 61 5.27 -12.86 6.56
C GLU A 61 6.34 -11.90 5.99
N ASN A 62 6.77 -12.14 4.75
CA ASN A 62 7.77 -11.30 4.09
C ASN A 62 7.22 -9.92 3.73
N LEU A 63 5.97 -9.86 3.29
CA LEU A 63 5.27 -8.60 3.06
C LEU A 63 5.22 -7.78 4.34
N TRP A 64 4.77 -8.39 5.44
CA TRP A 64 4.64 -7.77 6.75
C TRP A 64 5.99 -7.26 7.25
N SER A 65 7.05 -8.09 7.20
CA SER A 65 8.42 -7.67 7.56
C SER A 65 8.84 -6.44 6.77
N THR A 66 8.67 -6.48 5.44
CA THR A 66 9.10 -5.39 4.54
C THR A 66 8.41 -4.07 4.88
N VAL A 67 7.09 -4.07 5.10
CA VAL A 67 6.36 -2.83 5.40
C VAL A 67 6.54 -2.37 6.84
N THR A 68 6.70 -3.28 7.80
CA THR A 68 7.01 -2.92 9.19
C THR A 68 8.40 -2.31 9.31
N GLU A 69 9.40 -2.88 8.65
CA GLU A 69 10.76 -2.32 8.57
C GLU A 69 10.78 -0.93 7.91
N ALA A 70 9.88 -0.68 6.95
CA ALA A 70 9.69 0.63 6.36
C ALA A 70 8.95 1.64 7.27
N GLY A 71 8.43 1.20 8.43
CA GLY A 71 7.77 2.08 9.40
C GLY A 71 6.24 2.15 9.28
N LEU A 72 5.60 1.11 8.72
CA LEU A 72 4.13 1.04 8.59
C LEU A 72 3.41 1.34 9.91
N GLU A 73 3.85 0.74 11.03
CA GLU A 73 3.16 0.89 12.33
C GLU A 73 3.10 2.35 12.78
N ASN A 74 4.23 3.07 12.71
CA ASN A 74 4.31 4.49 13.05
C ASN A 74 3.42 5.33 12.14
N TRP A 75 3.42 5.03 10.84
CA TRP A 75 2.58 5.74 9.87
C TRP A 75 1.09 5.51 10.13
N ILE A 76 0.69 4.27 10.44
CA ILE A 76 -0.69 3.89 10.79
C ILE A 76 -1.15 4.65 12.05
N THR A 77 -0.34 4.65 13.11
CA THR A 77 -0.66 5.38 14.36
C THR A 77 -0.78 6.89 14.13
N THR A 78 0.11 7.47 13.33
CA THR A 78 0.07 8.90 13.00
C THR A 78 -1.23 9.29 12.27
N ASN A 79 -1.71 8.42 11.40
CA ASN A 79 -2.91 8.64 10.59
C ASN A 79 -4.21 8.12 11.24
N LYS A 80 -4.14 7.51 12.44
CA LYS A 80 -5.28 6.94 13.17
C LYS A 80 -6.06 5.91 12.34
N LEU A 81 -5.31 4.97 11.76
CA LEU A 81 -5.83 3.90 10.92
C LEU A 81 -5.75 2.57 11.65
N LYS A 82 -6.60 1.62 11.26
CA LYS A 82 -6.47 0.22 11.65
C LYS A 82 -5.94 -0.60 10.48
N TYR A 83 -5.26 -1.68 10.82
CA TYR A 83 -4.73 -2.62 9.84
C TYR A 83 -4.80 -4.06 10.35
N TYR A 84 -5.02 -5.00 9.43
CA TYR A 84 -5.11 -6.43 9.73
C TYR A 84 -4.87 -7.27 8.47
N GLY A 85 -4.53 -8.56 8.66
CA GLY A 85 -4.42 -9.50 7.54
C GLY A 85 -5.79 -9.86 6.96
N ALA A 86 -5.91 -9.82 5.64
CA ALA A 86 -7.16 -10.10 4.93
C ALA A 86 -6.89 -10.81 3.59
N ASN A 87 -7.96 -11.25 2.94
CA ASN A 87 -7.93 -11.62 1.52
C ASN A 87 -8.29 -10.38 0.67
N GLY A 88 -7.49 -10.15 -0.36
CA GLY A 88 -7.62 -9.07 -1.33
C GLY A 88 -7.54 -9.58 -2.76
N GLU A 89 -7.45 -8.65 -3.71
CA GLU A 89 -7.49 -8.94 -5.15
C GLU A 89 -6.37 -9.88 -5.62
N TYR A 90 -5.21 -9.84 -4.95
CA TYR A 90 -4.04 -10.65 -5.27
C TYR A 90 -3.77 -11.78 -4.27
N GLY A 91 -4.77 -12.15 -3.46
CA GLY A 91 -4.64 -13.16 -2.41
C GLY A 91 -4.45 -12.54 -1.03
N GLY A 92 -3.58 -13.10 -0.19
CA GLY A 92 -3.33 -12.58 1.16
C GLY A 92 -2.73 -11.17 1.12
N CYS A 93 -3.31 -10.24 1.88
CA CYS A 93 -2.95 -8.82 1.91
C CYS A 93 -3.06 -8.21 3.32
N ILE A 94 -2.40 -7.07 3.52
CA ILE A 94 -2.57 -6.22 4.69
C ILE A 94 -3.62 -5.18 4.34
N ARG A 95 -4.79 -5.22 4.99
CA ARG A 95 -5.84 -4.23 4.77
C ARG A 95 -5.66 -3.07 5.72
N ILE A 96 -5.75 -1.86 5.20
CA ILE A 96 -5.77 -0.59 5.95
C ILE A 96 -7.14 0.05 5.78
N GLU A 97 -7.73 0.52 6.88
CA GLU A 97 -9.01 1.21 6.87
C GLU A 97 -9.12 2.19 8.06
N PRO A 98 -10.05 3.16 8.03
CA PRO A 98 -10.22 4.13 9.12
C PRO A 98 -10.60 3.48 10.46
N GLU A 99 -10.10 3.99 11.59
CA GLU A 99 -10.47 3.49 12.93
C GLU A 99 -11.96 3.68 13.27
N ALA A 100 -12.52 4.82 12.88
CA ALA A 100 -13.94 5.14 13.02
C ALA A 100 -14.57 5.29 11.65
N ALA A 101 -15.74 4.69 11.44
CA ALA A 101 -16.59 4.95 10.29
C ALA A 101 -17.12 6.39 10.40
N THR A 102 -16.34 7.37 9.99
CA THR A 102 -16.79 8.76 9.90
C THR A 102 -17.72 8.86 8.70
N LEU A 103 -19.02 8.75 8.97
CA LEU A 103 -20.11 9.11 8.05
C LEU A 103 -19.74 10.38 7.26
N GLY A 104 -19.42 10.22 5.97
CA GLY A 104 -19.22 11.35 5.05
C GLY A 104 -17.86 11.44 4.38
N HIS A 105 -16.85 10.68 4.82
CA HIS A 105 -15.68 10.41 3.99
C HIS A 105 -15.92 9.10 3.26
N SER A 106 -15.66 9.05 1.96
CA SER A 106 -15.63 7.81 1.19
C SER A 106 -14.50 6.93 1.76
N ASP A 107 -14.83 6.17 2.81
CA ASP A 107 -13.94 5.32 3.62
C ASP A 107 -13.46 4.13 2.77
N ILE A 108 -12.52 4.39 1.89
CA ILE A 108 -11.97 3.37 1.00
C ILE A 108 -10.85 2.64 1.74
N SER A 109 -11.06 1.36 2.02
CA SER A 109 -9.99 0.46 2.46
C SER A 109 -8.93 0.32 1.37
N ILE A 110 -7.66 0.22 1.77
CA ILE A 110 -6.54 -0.06 0.89
C ILE A 110 -6.00 -1.44 1.23
N ASP A 111 -5.80 -2.30 0.23
CA ASP A 111 -5.07 -3.55 0.41
C ASP A 111 -3.58 -3.34 0.09
N ILE A 112 -2.67 -3.92 0.85
CA ILE A 112 -1.24 -4.02 0.49
C ILE A 112 -0.98 -5.48 0.16
N ALA A 113 -0.46 -5.76 -1.03
CA ALA A 113 -0.13 -7.11 -1.48
C ALA A 113 1.30 -7.18 -2.02
N ALA A 114 1.93 -8.34 -1.91
CA ALA A 114 3.24 -8.58 -2.53
C ALA A 114 3.09 -8.63 -4.06
N SER A 115 3.93 -7.89 -4.77
CA SER A 115 4.10 -7.99 -6.21
C SER A 115 5.09 -9.12 -6.50
N THR A 116 4.68 -10.11 -7.28
CA THR A 116 5.65 -10.97 -7.96
C THR A 116 6.10 -10.22 -9.20
N ALA A 117 7.37 -9.82 -9.28
CA ALA A 117 7.96 -9.45 -10.54
C ALA A 117 7.69 -10.58 -11.54
N LYS A 118 7.00 -10.28 -12.64
CA LYS A 118 6.87 -11.19 -13.78
C LYS A 118 8.16 -11.20 -14.57
#